data_AF-S7Q600-F1
#
_entry.id   AF-S7Q600-F1
#
_cell.length_a   1.000
_cell.length_b   1.000
_cell.length_c   1.000
_cell.angle_alpha   90.00
_cell.angle_beta   90.00
_cell.angle_gamma   90.00
#
_symmetry.space_group_name_H-M   'P 1'
#
loop_
_entity.id
_entity.type
_entity.pdbx_description
1 polymer ?
#
loop_
_entity_poly.entity_id
_entity_poly.type
_entity_poly.pdbx_seq_one_letter_code
_entity_poly.pdbx_strand_id
1 'polypeptide(L)'
;MEKELLAMSPFQSSFQVQLASNPLLDAWYGPRDWALDQLGDDAVWITRKEYEEKGGEYFKEHSASNIYVPIHLPKQASRSSEAQASGKGSGASGGSAGEQA
;
A
#
# COMPACT_ATOMS: atom_id res chain seq x y z
N MET A 1 17.97 -10.37 11.35
CA MET A 1 17.03 -11.35 10.78
C MET A 1 17.08 -12.71 11.48
N GLU A 2 18.03 -13.61 11.21
CA GLU A 2 17.99 -14.98 11.78
C GLU A 2 17.90 -15.02 13.31
N LYS A 3 18.79 -14.30 13.99
CA LYS A 3 18.81 -14.22 15.46
C LYS A 3 17.50 -13.67 16.06
N GLU A 4 16.89 -12.70 15.40
CA GLU A 4 15.66 -12.06 15.85
C GLU A 4 14.46 -12.99 15.60
N LEU A 5 14.42 -13.65 14.45
CA LEU A 5 13.41 -14.66 14.12
C LEU A 5 13.46 -15.83 15.12
N LEU A 6 14.65 -16.30 15.50
CA LEU A 6 14.80 -17.34 16.52
C LEU A 6 14.27 -16.90 17.89
N ALA A 7 14.51 -15.64 18.28
CA ALA A 7 14.09 -15.12 19.57
C ALA A 7 12.55 -14.97 19.68
N MET A 8 11.86 -14.76 18.55
CA MET A 8 10.39 -14.69 18.51
C MET A 8 9.72 -16.05 18.25
N SER A 9 10.45 -16.98 17.64
CA SER A 9 9.92 -18.29 17.28
C SER A 9 9.78 -19.19 18.52
N PRO A 10 8.86 -20.16 18.50
CA PRO A 10 8.79 -21.20 19.53
C PRO A 10 10.14 -21.90 19.73
N PHE A 11 10.42 -22.33 20.97
CA PHE A 11 11.68 -22.97 21.33
C PHE A 11 11.98 -24.18 20.43
N GLN A 12 13.19 -24.23 19.87
CA GLN A 12 13.67 -25.22 18.89
C GLN A 12 12.98 -25.22 17.52
N SER A 13 12.31 -24.14 17.12
CA SER A 13 11.85 -24.02 15.73
C SER A 13 13.03 -24.00 14.76
N SER A 14 13.03 -24.93 13.80
CA SER A 14 13.99 -24.96 12.69
C SER A 14 13.51 -24.04 11.56
N PHE A 15 14.32 -23.05 11.19
CA PHE A 15 14.06 -22.21 10.03
C PHE A 15 15.38 -21.89 9.31
N GLN A 16 15.27 -21.47 8.05
CA GLN A 16 16.40 -21.11 7.21
C GLN A 16 16.08 -19.79 6.53
N VAL A 17 16.96 -18.79 6.68
CA VAL A 17 16.83 -17.53 5.95
C VAL A 17 17.65 -17.64 4.67
N GLN A 18 17.03 -17.28 3.55
CA GLN A 18 17.68 -17.29 2.25
C GLN A 18 17.69 -15.89 1.69
N LEU A 19 18.86 -15.45 1.24
CA LEU A 19 19.01 -14.22 0.48
C LEU A 19 19.21 -14.60 -0.97
N ALA A 20 18.40 -14.01 -1.84
CA ALA A 20 18.54 -14.20 -3.26
C ALA A 20 19.88 -13.61 -3.76
N SER A 21 20.43 -14.12 -4.85
CA SER A 21 21.75 -13.70 -5.34
C SER A 21 21.76 -12.24 -5.78
N ASN A 22 20.63 -11.71 -6.28
CA ASN A 22 20.51 -10.30 -6.64
C ASN A 22 19.14 -9.73 -6.24
N PRO A 23 18.94 -9.37 -4.96
CA PRO A 23 17.64 -8.96 -4.44
C PRO A 23 17.03 -7.74 -5.15
N LEU A 24 17.84 -6.91 -5.80
CA LEU A 24 17.36 -5.72 -6.52
C LEU A 24 16.77 -6.09 -7.89
N LEU A 25 17.41 -7.02 -8.61
CA LEU A 25 16.97 -7.40 -9.96
C LEU A 25 16.06 -8.61 -9.97
N ASP A 26 16.05 -9.42 -8.90
CA ASP A 26 15.21 -10.62 -8.80
C ASP A 26 13.71 -10.27 -8.83
N ALA A 27 13.34 -9.06 -8.38
CA ALA A 27 11.98 -8.53 -8.51
C ALA A 27 11.52 -8.36 -9.98
N TRP A 28 12.46 -8.27 -10.93
CA TRP A 28 12.15 -8.20 -12.36
C TRP A 28 12.44 -9.53 -13.08
N TYR A 29 13.54 -10.21 -12.73
CA TYR A 29 13.88 -11.49 -13.34
C TYR A 29 12.82 -12.57 -13.08
N GLY A 30 12.26 -12.64 -11.87
CA GLY A 30 11.19 -13.58 -11.56
C GLY A 30 9.95 -13.38 -12.47
N PRO A 31 9.33 -12.19 -12.49
CA PRO A 31 8.19 -11.93 -13.36
C PRO A 31 8.48 -12.07 -14.86
N ARG A 32 9.70 -11.73 -15.31
CA ARG A 32 10.10 -11.93 -16.71
C ARG A 32 10.07 -13.41 -17.07
N ASP A 33 10.72 -14.24 -16.27
CA ASP A 33 10.83 -15.68 -16.57
C ASP A 33 9.45 -16.34 -16.46
N TRP A 34 8.67 -15.97 -15.44
CA TRP A 34 7.27 -16.40 -15.30
C TRP A 34 6.38 -15.99 -16.48
N ALA A 35 6.52 -14.76 -16.99
CA ALA A 35 5.76 -14.29 -18.15
C ALA A 35 6.10 -15.08 -19.43
N LEU A 36 7.37 -15.48 -19.60
CA LEU A 36 7.80 -16.30 -20.73
C LEU A 36 7.26 -17.73 -20.63
N ASP A 37 7.24 -18.31 -19.44
CA ASP A 37 6.70 -19.65 -19.19
C ASP A 37 5.18 -19.70 -19.41
N GLN A 38 4.46 -18.64 -19.07
CA GLN A 38 3.00 -18.55 -19.14
C GLN A 38 2.48 -17.96 -20.47
N LEU A 39 3.32 -17.78 -21.49
CA LEU A 39 2.92 -17.10 -22.73
C LEU A 39 1.73 -17.77 -23.46
N GLY A 40 1.56 -19.07 -23.30
CA GLY A 40 0.45 -19.84 -23.88
C GLY A 40 -0.76 -20.02 -22.97
N ASP A 41 -0.75 -19.44 -21.76
CA ASP A 41 -1.80 -19.65 -20.76
C ASP A 41 -2.75 -18.45 -20.66
N ASP A 42 -3.90 -18.55 -21.33
CA ASP A 42 -4.96 -17.54 -21.29
C ASP A 42 -5.58 -17.35 -19.89
N ALA A 43 -5.32 -18.25 -18.93
CA ALA A 43 -5.78 -18.09 -17.55
C ALA A 43 -5.00 -17.02 -16.77
N VAL A 44 -3.85 -16.59 -17.28
CA VAL A 44 -2.98 -15.63 -16.58
C VAL A 44 -3.12 -14.21 -17.14
N TRP A 45 -3.35 -14.09 -18.45
CA TRP A 45 -3.42 -12.80 -19.13
C TRP A 45 -4.82 -12.21 -19.10
N ILE A 46 -4.95 -10.91 -18.84
CA ILE A 46 -6.22 -10.21 -18.94
C ILE A 46 -6.31 -9.60 -20.34
N THR A 47 -7.30 -10.02 -21.11
CA THR A 47 -7.56 -9.44 -22.42
C THR A 47 -8.19 -8.06 -22.27
N ARG A 48 -8.03 -7.22 -23.30
CA ARG A 48 -8.66 -5.90 -23.33
C ARG A 48 -10.19 -5.97 -23.13
N LYS A 49 -10.83 -6.96 -23.76
CA LYS A 49 -12.27 -7.19 -23.63
C LYS A 49 -12.67 -7.47 -22.18
N GLU A 50 -11.94 -8.35 -21.50
CA GLU A 50 -12.22 -8.66 -20.08
C GLU A 50 -12.03 -7.45 -19.18
N TYR A 51 -11.02 -6.62 -19.43
CA TYR A 51 -10.80 -5.38 -18.69
C TYR A 51 -11.95 -4.38 -18.87
N GLU A 52 -12.44 -4.21 -20.11
CA GLU A 52 -13.56 -3.32 -20.42
C GLU A 52 -14.88 -3.81 -19.80
N GLU A 53 -15.09 -5.13 -19.73
CA GLU A 53 -16.31 -5.73 -19.16
C GLU A 53 -16.31 -5.78 -17.62
N LYS A 54 -15.17 -6.11 -17.00
CA LYS A 54 -15.08 -6.35 -15.55
C LYS A 54 -14.53 -5.14 -14.78
N GLY A 55 -13.99 -4.15 -15.47
CA GLY A 55 -13.42 -2.93 -14.90
C GLY A 55 -11.99 -3.10 -14.42
N GLY A 56 -11.37 -1.99 -14.04
CA GLY A 56 -9.94 -1.93 -13.69
C GLY A 56 -9.55 -2.58 -12.36
N GLU A 57 -10.53 -2.98 -11.56
CA GLU A 57 -10.30 -3.67 -10.28
C GLU A 57 -10.24 -5.21 -10.45
N TYR A 58 -10.60 -5.72 -11.63
CA TYR A 58 -10.60 -7.14 -11.90
C TYR A 58 -9.21 -7.65 -12.26
N PHE A 59 -8.78 -8.71 -11.56
CA PHE A 59 -7.59 -9.49 -11.89
C PHE A 59 -7.91 -10.98 -11.92
N LYS A 60 -7.19 -11.74 -12.76
CA LYS A 60 -7.25 -13.21 -12.74
C LYS A 60 -6.47 -13.74 -11.53
N GLU A 61 -7.03 -14.72 -10.84
CA GLU A 61 -6.37 -15.35 -9.71
C GLU A 61 -5.26 -16.28 -10.19
N HIS A 62 -4.06 -16.08 -9.67
CA HIS A 62 -2.91 -16.95 -9.91
C HIS A 62 -2.13 -17.12 -8.61
N SER A 63 -1.26 -18.14 -8.54
CA SER A 63 -0.48 -18.47 -7.34
C SER A 63 0.42 -17.33 -6.84
N ALA A 64 0.83 -16.43 -7.74
CA ALA A 64 1.63 -15.24 -7.42
C ALA A 64 0.76 -13.96 -7.26
N SER A 65 -0.56 -14.05 -7.34
CA SER A 65 -1.48 -12.92 -7.18
C SER A 65 -1.93 -12.79 -5.73
N ASN A 66 -2.53 -11.63 -5.42
CA ASN A 66 -3.29 -11.51 -4.20
C ASN A 66 -4.60 -12.30 -4.33
N ILE A 67 -4.95 -13.03 -3.26
CA ILE A 67 -6.25 -13.70 -3.16
C ILE A 67 -7.33 -12.62 -3.00
N TYR A 68 -8.44 -12.77 -3.71
CA TYR A 68 -9.59 -11.91 -3.49
C TYR A 68 -10.18 -12.16 -2.08
N VAL A 69 -10.19 -11.11 -1.26
CA VAL A 69 -10.79 -11.14 0.07
C VAL A 69 -11.95 -10.13 0.10
N PRO A 70 -13.20 -10.56 0.35
CA PRO A 70 -14.33 -9.65 0.48
C PRO A 70 -14.12 -8.70 1.66
N ILE A 71 -13.90 -7.42 1.38
CA ILE A 71 -13.77 -6.40 2.43
C ILE A 71 -15.17 -5.88 2.76
N HIS A 72 -15.67 -6.23 3.94
CA HIS A 72 -16.86 -5.61 4.51
C HIS A 72 -16.46 -4.29 5.17
N LEU A 73 -16.43 -3.21 4.40
CA LEU A 73 -16.19 -1.90 4.97
C LEU A 73 -17.48 -1.39 5.64
N PRO A 74 -17.48 -1.11 6.95
CA PRO A 74 -18.61 -0.43 7.56
C PRO A 74 -18.77 0.93 6.86
N LYS A 75 -20.01 1.28 6.53
CA LYS A 75 -20.35 2.52 5.83
C LYS A 75 -19.75 3.70 6.58
N GLN A 76 -18.66 4.25 6.05
CA GLN A 76 -17.94 5.35 6.68
C GLN A 76 -18.88 6.55 6.77
N ALA A 77 -19.14 7.02 8.00
CA ALA A 77 -19.90 8.24 8.19
C ALA A 77 -19.19 9.39 7.44
N SER A 78 -19.95 10.16 6.67
CA SER A 78 -19.44 11.28 5.89
C SER A 78 -18.69 12.26 6.80
N ARG A 79 -17.38 12.42 6.59
CA ARG A 79 -16.57 13.50 7.20
C ARG A 79 -16.85 14.84 6.52
N SER A 80 -18.12 15.25 6.48
CA SER A 80 -18.55 16.53 5.92
C SER A 80 -18.85 17.53 7.04
N SER A 81 -17.90 17.80 7.93
CA SER A 81 -17.98 18.97 8.85
C SER A 81 -16.73 19.15 9.71
N GLU A 82 -15.57 19.44 9.12
CA GLU A 82 -14.41 19.91 9.92
C GLU A 82 -13.58 20.97 9.18
N ALA A 83 -14.24 21.81 8.37
CA ALA A 83 -13.61 22.95 7.69
C ALA A 83 -14.26 24.30 8.05
N GLN A 84 -14.86 24.43 9.24
CA GLN A 84 -15.36 25.72 9.74
C GLN A 84 -15.07 25.92 11.24
N ALA A 85 -13.79 26.12 11.60
CA ALA A 85 -13.40 26.83 12.82
C ALA A 85 -11.93 27.24 12.79
N SER A 86 -11.54 28.11 11.86
CA SER A 86 -10.32 28.93 12.03
C SER A 86 -10.59 30.32 11.48
N GLY A 87 -10.99 31.23 12.37
CA GLY A 87 -11.46 32.57 11.99
C GLY A 87 -11.88 33.43 13.19
N LYS A 88 -10.97 33.65 14.14
CA LYS A 88 -11.03 34.70 15.19
C LYS A 88 -9.69 34.65 15.92
N GLY A 89 -8.82 35.64 16.03
CA GLY A 89 -8.78 37.06 15.70
C GLY A 89 -7.67 37.65 16.58
N SER A 90 -6.80 38.53 16.06
CA SER A 90 -5.90 39.36 16.87
C SER A 90 -5.34 40.49 16.01
N GLY A 91 -6.06 41.61 15.98
CA GLY A 91 -5.51 42.90 15.60
C GLY A 91 -5.04 43.61 16.85
N ALA A 92 -3.73 43.81 16.98
CA ALA A 92 -3.15 44.69 17.98
C ALA A 92 -2.79 46.02 17.29
N SER A 93 -3.62 47.04 17.52
CA SER A 93 -3.38 48.43 17.11
C SER A 93 -2.39 49.12 18.05
N GLY A 94 -1.45 49.86 17.46
CA GLY A 94 -0.29 50.47 18.12
C GLY A 94 -0.60 51.58 19.11
N GLY A 95 0.29 51.72 20.10
CA GLY A 95 0.38 52.86 21.01
C GLY A 95 1.59 53.73 20.65
N SER A 96 1.33 54.99 20.30
CA SER A 96 2.33 56.05 20.08
C SER A 96 2.61 56.80 21.38
N ALA A 97 3.85 57.27 21.49
CA ALA A 97 4.48 57.99 22.61
C ALA A 97 3.81 59.31 23.00
N GLY A 98 4.01 59.71 24.26
CA GLY A 98 3.73 61.05 24.79
C GLY A 98 4.48 61.27 26.11
N GLU A 99 5.33 62.29 26.12
CA GLU A 99 6.36 62.68 27.10
C GLU A 99 5.85 63.80 28.04
N GLN A 100 6.65 64.14 29.07
CA GLN A 100 6.63 65.35 29.93
C GLN A 100 5.66 65.32 31.13
N ALA A 101 5.99 65.76 32.36
CA ALA A 101 7.18 66.37 32.98
C ALA A 101 7.17 66.07 34.49
#